data_AF-A0A954D4F0-F1
#
_entry.id   AF-A0A954D4F0-F1
#
_cell.length_a   1.000
_cell.length_b   1.000
_cell.length_c   1.000
_cell.angle_alpha   90.00
_cell.angle_beta   90.00
_cell.angle_gamma   90.00
#
_symmetry.space_group_name_H-M   'P 1'
#
loop_
_entity.id
_entity.type
_entity.pdbx_description
1 polymer ?
#
loop_
_entity_poly.entity_id
_entity_poly.type
_entity_poly.pdbx_seq_one_letter_code
_entity_poly.pdbx_strand_id
1 'polypeptide(L)'
;MWLSWLLIVAGLLALLVGAELLVRGSAWIAEALGVRKLVVGLTVVAIGTSAPELVVSMIAACQGEVGIVLGNVYGSNIANIALILGVVAALRAIRCDESKLRFETVWLLLASALAFVPFALGSYVRPFGVVLVGLICAFLALLVKRERAGRPPRPIDHTPRPMRAWMVHIGLVLAGLAALVQGGSWLVDGAVEVANAAGVSSTVIAATIVAIGTSLPELATSVVAARR
;
A
#
# COMPACT_ATOMS: atom_id res chain seq x y z
N MET A 1 -24.18 -14.90 7.97
CA MET A 1 -24.67 -13.67 8.67
C MET A 1 -23.96 -13.36 9.99
N TRP A 2 -24.17 -14.08 11.12
CA TRP A 2 -23.46 -13.75 12.38
C TRP A 2 -21.94 -13.89 12.27
N LEU A 3 -21.48 -14.94 11.59
CA LEU A 3 -20.07 -15.15 11.28
C LEU A 3 -19.49 -14.01 10.44
N SER A 4 -20.27 -13.47 9.50
CA SER A 4 -19.87 -12.36 8.61
C SER A 4 -19.60 -11.08 9.39
N TRP A 5 -20.48 -10.73 10.34
CA TRP A 5 -20.26 -9.59 11.23
C TRP A 5 -19.04 -9.79 12.13
N LEU A 6 -18.81 -11.02 12.59
CA LEU A 6 -17.62 -11.37 13.37
C LEU A 6 -16.34 -11.22 12.53
N LEU A 7 -16.35 -11.68 11.28
CA LEU A 7 -15.25 -11.51 10.33
C LEU A 7 -14.96 -10.03 10.04
N ILE A 8 -15.99 -9.20 9.88
CA ILE A 8 -15.82 -7.74 9.71
C ILE A 8 -15.12 -7.13 10.93
N VAL A 9 -15.60 -7.42 12.14
CA VAL A 9 -15.01 -6.87 13.37
C VAL A 9 -13.59 -7.39 13.58
N ALA A 10 -13.36 -8.69 13.41
CA ALA A 10 -12.02 -9.29 13.52
C ALA A 10 -11.06 -8.73 12.46
N GLY A 11 -11.54 -8.54 11.24
CA GLY A 11 -10.79 -7.94 10.13
C GLY A 11 -10.36 -6.50 10.44
N LEU A 12 -11.29 -5.67 10.92
CA LEU A 12 -10.98 -4.30 11.35
C LEU A 12 -9.92 -4.26 12.46
N LEU A 13 -10.06 -5.12 13.48
CA LEU A 13 -9.09 -5.19 14.57
C LEU A 13 -7.71 -5.66 14.07
N ALA A 14 -7.67 -6.69 13.22
CA ALA A 14 -6.43 -7.19 12.62
C ALA A 14 -5.74 -6.14 11.75
N LEU A 15 -6.51 -5.35 10.98
CA LEU A 15 -5.98 -4.23 10.19
C LEU A 15 -5.34 -3.15 11.07
N LEU A 16 -6.00 -2.75 12.16
CA LEU A 16 -5.48 -1.73 13.08
C LEU A 16 -4.21 -2.20 13.79
N VAL A 17 -4.21 -3.43 14.31
CA VAL A 17 -3.04 -4.01 14.97
C VAL A 17 -1.91 -4.21 13.96
N GLY A 18 -2.21 -4.78 12.80
CA GLY A 18 -1.24 -5.03 11.74
C GLY A 18 -0.54 -3.76 11.27
N ALA A 19 -1.31 -2.68 11.07
CA ALA A 19 -0.79 -1.36 10.72
C ALA A 19 0.18 -0.83 11.79
N GLU A 20 -0.18 -0.93 13.07
CA GLU A 20 0.66 -0.48 14.18
C GLU A 20 1.98 -1.27 14.27
N LEU A 21 1.91 -2.61 14.13
CA LEU A 21 3.09 -3.47 14.14
C LEU A 21 4.02 -3.16 12.97
N LEU A 22 3.47 -3.02 11.76
CA LEU A 22 4.22 -2.73 10.55
C LEU A 22 4.91 -1.36 10.64
N VAL A 23 4.18 -0.30 11.00
CA VAL A 23 4.72 1.06 11.11
C VAL A 23 5.80 1.12 12.18
N ARG A 24 5.58 0.49 13.35
CA ARG A 24 6.55 0.48 14.45
C ARG A 24 7.83 -0.29 14.10
N GLY A 25 7.69 -1.49 13.53
CA GLY A 25 8.83 -2.31 13.10
C GLY A 25 9.66 -1.60 12.02
N SER A 26 8.99 -1.12 10.97
CA SER A 26 9.61 -0.39 9.87
C SER A 26 10.31 0.90 10.34
N ALA A 27 9.69 1.67 11.23
CA ALA A 27 10.29 2.90 11.74
C ALA A 27 11.58 2.64 12.55
N TRP A 28 11.62 1.57 13.33
CA TRP A 28 12.82 1.18 14.08
C TRP A 28 13.94 0.71 13.15
N ILE A 29 13.60 -0.11 12.14
CA ILE A 29 14.58 -0.58 11.14
C ILE A 29 15.17 0.60 10.36
N ALA A 30 14.33 1.56 9.96
CA ALA A 30 14.77 2.80 9.32
C ALA A 30 15.86 3.49 10.16
N GLU A 31 15.58 3.66 11.44
CA GLU A 31 16.47 4.32 12.37
C GLU A 31 17.78 3.54 12.59
N ALA A 32 17.70 2.22 12.74
CA ALA A 32 18.87 1.34 12.88
C ALA A 32 19.79 1.38 11.66
N LEU A 33 19.25 1.60 10.46
CA LEU A 33 20.00 1.72 9.21
C LEU A 33 20.45 3.16 8.91
N GLY A 34 20.14 4.13 9.77
CA GLY A 34 20.40 5.55 9.50
C GLY A 34 19.57 6.12 8.33
N VAL A 35 18.52 5.41 7.91
CA VAL A 35 17.62 5.78 6.81
C VAL A 35 16.42 6.56 7.38
N ARG A 36 15.89 7.50 6.60
CA ARG A 36 14.72 8.28 7.03
C ARG A 36 13.48 7.41 7.05
N LYS A 37 12.63 7.61 8.06
CA LYS A 37 11.31 6.95 8.19
C LYS A 37 10.47 7.11 6.91
N LEU A 38 10.54 8.26 6.23
CA LEU A 38 9.86 8.51 4.96
C LEU A 38 10.28 7.51 3.86
N VAL A 39 11.57 7.21 3.73
CA VAL A 39 12.07 6.27 2.71
C VAL A 39 11.53 4.87 2.99
N VAL A 40 11.48 4.45 4.26
CA VAL A 40 10.92 3.14 4.64
C VAL A 40 9.40 3.09 4.45
N GLY A 41 8.69 4.20 4.72
CA GLY A 41 7.27 4.35 4.38
C GLY A 41 7.01 4.18 2.88
N LEU A 42 7.80 4.85 2.03
CA LEU A 42 7.68 4.80 0.58
C LEU A 42 8.25 3.51 -0.06
N THR A 43 8.86 2.63 0.73
CA THR A 43 9.45 1.37 0.24
C THR A 43 8.82 0.16 0.92
N VAL A 44 9.26 -0.19 2.13
CA VAL A 44 8.83 -1.40 2.83
C VAL A 44 7.34 -1.37 3.12
N VAL A 45 6.83 -0.23 3.61
CA VAL A 45 5.40 -0.12 3.92
C VAL A 45 4.59 -0.13 2.63
N ALA A 46 4.91 0.76 1.68
CA ALA A 46 4.20 0.84 0.39
C ALA A 46 4.22 -0.48 -0.40
N ILE A 47 5.37 -1.14 -0.56
CA ILE A 47 5.46 -2.43 -1.25
C ILE A 47 4.72 -3.51 -0.47
N GLY A 48 4.84 -3.50 0.85
CA GLY A 48 4.23 -4.50 1.71
C GLY A 48 2.71 -4.43 1.70
N THR A 49 2.12 -3.23 1.75
CA THR A 49 0.67 -3.06 1.69
C THR A 49 0.12 -3.34 0.30
N SER A 50 0.87 -3.06 -0.78
CA SER A 50 0.44 -3.32 -2.16
C SER A 50 0.74 -4.75 -2.66
N ALA A 51 1.31 -5.61 -1.82
CA ALA A 51 1.58 -7.01 -2.15
C ALA A 51 0.30 -7.83 -2.45
N PRO A 52 -0.82 -7.68 -1.71
CA PRO A 52 -2.10 -8.31 -2.03
C PRO A 52 -2.57 -7.96 -3.44
N GLU A 53 -2.51 -6.69 -3.83
CA GLU A 53 -2.89 -6.23 -5.15
C GLU A 53 -2.02 -6.88 -6.22
N LEU A 54 -0.70 -6.95 -6.00
CA LEU A 54 0.20 -7.62 -6.94
C LEU A 54 -0.15 -9.11 -7.09
N VAL A 55 -0.41 -9.82 -6.00
CA VAL A 55 -0.78 -11.24 -6.02
C VAL A 55 -2.10 -11.46 -6.73
N VAL A 56 -3.14 -10.68 -6.40
CA VAL A 56 -4.46 -10.76 -7.05
C VAL A 56 -4.34 -10.48 -8.55
N SER A 57 -3.64 -9.41 -8.94
CA SER A 57 -3.42 -9.08 -10.34
C SER A 57 -2.60 -10.13 -11.08
N MET A 58 -1.60 -10.76 -10.44
CA MET A 58 -0.84 -11.86 -11.06
C MET A 58 -1.71 -13.11 -11.28
N ILE A 59 -2.49 -13.51 -10.27
CA ILE A 59 -3.39 -14.67 -10.37
C ILE A 59 -4.43 -14.44 -11.48
N ALA A 60 -5.07 -13.27 -11.49
CA ALA A 60 -6.04 -12.91 -12.51
C ALA A 60 -5.41 -12.86 -13.92
N ALA A 61 -4.19 -12.33 -14.05
CA ALA A 61 -3.47 -12.32 -15.32
C ALA A 61 -3.15 -13.73 -15.82
N CYS A 62 -2.73 -14.64 -14.94
CA CYS A 62 -2.50 -16.05 -15.27
C CYS A 62 -3.78 -16.78 -15.71
N GLN A 63 -4.94 -16.34 -15.21
CA GLN A 63 -6.26 -16.86 -15.58
C GLN A 63 -6.84 -16.20 -16.84
N GLY A 64 -6.18 -15.20 -17.40
CA GLY A 64 -6.68 -14.44 -18.57
C GLY A 64 -7.77 -13.42 -18.22
N GLU A 65 -8.01 -13.14 -16.94
CA GLU A 65 -9.07 -12.26 -16.44
C GLU A 65 -8.63 -10.78 -16.46
N VAL A 66 -8.42 -10.23 -17.65
CA VAL A 66 -7.91 -8.86 -17.86
C VAL A 66 -8.76 -7.80 -17.15
N GLY A 67 -10.08 -7.99 -17.10
CA GLY A 67 -10.99 -7.08 -16.40
C GLY A 67 -10.71 -6.98 -14.90
N ILE A 68 -10.38 -8.11 -14.26
CA ILE A 68 -10.03 -8.16 -12.84
C ILE A 68 -8.66 -7.50 -12.60
N VAL A 69 -7.69 -7.74 -13.49
CA VAL A 69 -6.36 -7.11 -13.40
C VAL A 69 -6.48 -5.58 -13.44
N LEU A 70 -7.20 -5.04 -14.42
CA LEU A 70 -7.38 -3.61 -14.59
C LEU A 70 -8.25 -3.01 -13.48
N GLY A 71 -9.33 -3.70 -13.10
CA GLY A 71 -10.20 -3.29 -12.00
C GLY A 71 -9.45 -3.17 -10.67
N ASN A 72 -8.58 -4.12 -10.37
CA ASN A 72 -7.74 -4.09 -9.17
C ASN A 72 -6.72 -2.94 -9.24
N VAL A 73 -5.91 -2.86 -10.30
CA VAL A 73 -4.86 -1.83 -10.40
C VAL A 73 -5.44 -0.41 -10.43
N TYR A 74 -6.46 -0.16 -11.26
CA TYR A 74 -7.05 1.17 -11.37
C TYR A 74 -7.94 1.50 -10.18
N GLY A 75 -8.75 0.56 -9.71
CA GLY A 75 -9.62 0.74 -8.55
C GLY A 75 -8.81 1.11 -7.30
N SER A 76 -7.76 0.36 -7.00
CA SER A 76 -6.90 0.62 -5.83
C SER A 76 -6.18 1.98 -5.91
N ASN A 77 -5.68 2.38 -7.10
CA ASN A 77 -5.07 3.71 -7.25
C ASN A 77 -6.09 4.86 -7.10
N ILE A 78 -7.30 4.69 -7.64
CA ILE A 78 -8.38 5.66 -7.47
C ILE A 78 -8.77 5.74 -5.98
N ALA A 79 -8.93 4.61 -5.29
CA ALA A 79 -9.23 4.57 -3.85
C ALA A 79 -8.11 5.22 -3.02
N ASN A 80 -6.85 4.95 -3.33
CA ASN A 80 -5.71 5.54 -2.61
C ASN A 80 -5.70 7.08 -2.69
N ILE A 81 -5.98 7.64 -3.86
CA ILE A 81 -5.94 9.11 -4.06
C ILE A 81 -7.26 9.77 -3.60
N ALA A 82 -8.41 9.25 -4.03
CA ALA A 82 -9.69 9.89 -3.76
C ALA A 82 -10.20 9.62 -2.35
N LEU A 83 -10.15 8.36 -1.90
CA LEU A 83 -10.67 7.96 -0.60
C LEU A 83 -9.62 8.14 0.50
N ILE A 84 -8.46 7.49 0.40
CA ILE A 84 -7.49 7.46 1.50
C ILE A 84 -6.85 8.83 1.71
N LEU A 85 -6.21 9.38 0.68
CA LEU A 85 -5.60 10.72 0.78
C LEU A 85 -6.67 11.79 1.09
N GLY A 86 -7.86 11.70 0.49
CA GLY A 86 -8.99 12.58 0.79
C GLY A 86 -9.41 12.56 2.26
N VAL A 87 -9.61 11.37 2.84
CA VAL A 87 -9.97 11.20 4.26
C VAL A 87 -8.82 11.68 5.16
N VAL A 88 -7.58 11.33 4.88
CA VAL A 88 -6.43 11.75 5.69
C VAL A 88 -6.29 13.28 5.68
N ALA A 89 -6.40 13.91 4.51
CA ALA A 89 -6.33 15.36 4.37
C ALA A 89 -7.51 16.08 5.06
N ALA A 90 -8.70 15.48 5.04
CA ALA A 90 -9.87 16.00 5.76
C ALA A 90 -9.71 15.90 7.29
N LEU A 91 -9.05 14.85 7.78
CA LEU A 91 -8.80 14.65 9.21
C LEU A 91 -7.64 15.52 9.73
N ARG A 92 -6.60 15.74 8.93
CA ARG A 92 -5.41 16.49 9.35
C ARG A 92 -4.77 17.22 8.17
N ALA A 93 -4.49 18.51 8.35
CA ALA A 93 -3.75 19.29 7.36
C ALA A 93 -2.35 18.69 7.12
N ILE A 94 -2.11 18.24 5.89
CA ILE A 94 -0.84 17.64 5.49
C ILE A 94 0.11 18.76 5.06
N ARG A 95 1.07 19.12 5.92
CA ARG A 95 2.13 20.07 5.57
C ARG A 95 3.27 19.33 4.89
N CYS A 96 3.40 19.51 3.58
CA CYS A 96 4.47 18.91 2.78
C CYS A 96 5.49 19.97 2.31
N ASP A 97 6.74 19.54 2.19
CA ASP A 97 7.77 20.29 1.47
C ASP A 97 7.41 20.30 -0.02
N GLU A 98 7.24 21.48 -0.61
CA GLU A 98 6.82 21.65 -2.00
C GLU A 98 7.74 20.93 -2.99
N SER A 99 9.06 20.91 -2.73
CA SER A 99 10.02 20.25 -3.61
C SER A 99 9.86 18.73 -3.59
N LYS A 100 9.46 18.16 -2.45
CA LYS A 100 9.19 16.71 -2.33
C LYS A 100 7.86 16.35 -2.98
N LEU A 101 6.82 17.11 -2.66
CA LEU A 101 5.49 16.90 -3.22
C LEU A 101 5.52 17.00 -4.75
N ARG A 102 6.20 18.01 -5.30
CA ARG A 102 6.36 18.17 -6.74
C ARG A 102 7.10 17.00 -7.37
N PHE A 103 8.16 16.49 -6.73
CA PHE A 103 8.88 15.32 -7.23
C PHE A 103 7.97 14.10 -7.30
N GLU A 104 7.37 13.72 -6.18
CA GLU A 104 6.51 12.53 -6.10
C GLU A 104 5.31 12.63 -7.05
N THR A 105 4.68 13.81 -7.13
CA THR A 105 3.53 14.05 -8.02
C THR A 105 3.91 13.92 -9.50
N VAL A 106 5.09 14.42 -9.92
CA VAL A 106 5.54 14.28 -11.31
C VAL A 106 5.74 12.80 -11.68
N TRP A 107 6.32 12.01 -10.79
CA TRP A 107 6.49 10.57 -11.03
C TRP A 107 5.17 9.82 -11.06
N LEU A 108 4.22 10.17 -10.18
CA LEU A 108 2.86 9.65 -10.20
C LEU A 108 2.20 9.93 -11.56
N LEU A 109 2.19 11.20 -11.99
CA LEU A 109 1.58 11.60 -13.27
C LEU A 109 2.22 10.89 -14.46
N LEU A 110 3.54 10.75 -14.45
CA LEU A 110 4.26 10.07 -15.53
C LEU A 110 3.95 8.57 -15.57
N ALA A 111 3.88 7.91 -14.41
CA ALA A 111 3.46 6.51 -14.32
C ALA A 111 2.02 6.32 -14.82
N SER A 112 1.09 7.19 -14.40
CA SER A 112 -0.30 7.16 -14.85
C SER A 112 -0.43 7.40 -16.35
N ALA A 113 0.31 8.35 -16.91
CA ALA A 113 0.31 8.63 -18.35
C ALA A 113 0.83 7.43 -19.16
N LEU A 114 1.93 6.81 -18.73
CA LEU A 114 2.46 5.61 -19.39
C LEU A 114 1.52 4.41 -19.28
N ALA A 115 0.83 4.24 -18.14
CA ALA A 115 -0.16 3.19 -17.97
C ALA A 115 -1.41 3.36 -18.85
N PHE A 116 -1.70 4.59 -19.30
CA PHE A 116 -2.82 4.90 -20.19
C PHE A 116 -2.53 4.60 -21.67
N VAL A 117 -1.28 4.64 -22.12
CA VAL A 117 -0.90 4.39 -23.53
C VAL A 117 -1.39 3.02 -24.05
N PRO A 118 -1.20 1.89 -23.35
CA PRO A 118 -1.69 0.58 -23.80
C PRO A 118 -3.22 0.51 -23.84
N PHE A 119 -3.90 1.22 -22.94
CA PHE A 119 -5.35 1.32 -22.94
C PHE A 119 -5.86 2.04 -24.20
N ALA A 120 -5.26 3.17 -24.56
CA ALA A 120 -5.60 3.90 -25.78
C ALA A 120 -5.33 3.09 -27.06
N LEU A 121 -4.34 2.20 -27.03
CA LEU A 121 -3.98 1.30 -28.12
C LEU A 121 -4.73 -0.04 -28.10
N GLY A 122 -5.62 -0.25 -27.12
CA GLY A 122 -6.43 -1.46 -26.98
C GLY A 122 -5.65 -2.74 -26.62
N SER A 123 -4.38 -2.66 -26.24
CA SER A 123 -3.58 -3.84 -25.91
C SER A 123 -2.46 -3.57 -24.91
N TYR A 124 -2.40 -4.40 -23.86
CA TYR A 124 -1.26 -4.44 -22.93
C TYR A 124 -0.22 -5.43 -23.44
N VAL A 125 0.88 -4.92 -23.98
CA VAL A 125 2.02 -5.74 -24.42
C VAL A 125 3.18 -5.70 -23.42
N ARG A 126 3.96 -6.78 -23.36
CA ARG A 126 5.09 -6.97 -22.41
C ARG A 126 6.03 -5.77 -22.29
N PRO A 127 6.41 -5.07 -23.39
CA PRO A 127 7.29 -3.89 -23.29
C PRO A 127 6.77 -2.79 -22.36
N PHE A 128 5.45 -2.54 -22.32
CA PHE A 128 4.88 -1.53 -21.42
C PHE A 128 5.07 -1.90 -19.95
N GLY A 129 4.88 -3.19 -19.62
CA GLY A 129 5.14 -3.69 -18.26
C GLY A 129 6.59 -3.50 -17.85
N VAL A 130 7.55 -3.82 -18.74
CA VAL A 130 8.99 -3.61 -18.48
C VAL A 130 9.31 -2.13 -18.26
N VAL A 131 8.74 -1.24 -19.05
CA VAL A 131 8.92 0.21 -18.89
C VAL A 131 8.38 0.70 -17.56
N LEU A 132 7.18 0.26 -17.14
CA LEU A 132 6.57 0.64 -15.86
C LEU A 132 7.39 0.12 -14.66
N VAL A 133 7.90 -1.12 -14.74
CA VAL A 133 8.79 -1.68 -13.70
C VAL A 133 10.12 -0.91 -13.66
N GLY A 134 10.70 -0.58 -14.81
CA GLY A 134 11.88 0.27 -14.89
C GLY A 134 11.66 1.65 -14.27
N LEU A 135 10.46 2.21 -14.46
CA LEU A 135 10.09 3.51 -13.93
C LEU A 135 10.03 3.52 -12.40
N ILE A 136 9.37 2.54 -11.78
CA ILE A 136 9.31 2.47 -10.31
C ILE A 136 10.70 2.24 -9.71
N CYS A 137 11.55 1.40 -10.34
CA CYS A 137 12.94 1.21 -9.93
C CYS A 137 13.75 2.52 -10.00
N ALA A 138 13.60 3.29 -11.09
CA ALA A 138 14.25 4.59 -11.25
C ALA A 138 13.77 5.61 -10.20
N PHE A 139 12.45 5.67 -9.96
CA PHE A 139 11.86 6.52 -8.92
C PHE A 139 12.45 6.20 -7.54
N LEU A 140 12.46 4.93 -7.14
CA LEU A 140 12.99 4.50 -5.83
C LEU A 140 14.47 4.83 -5.68
N ALA A 141 15.29 4.56 -6.71
CA ALA A 141 16.71 4.88 -6.69
C ALA A 141 16.96 6.39 -6.55
N LEU A 142 16.22 7.22 -7.29
CA LEU A 142 16.34 8.68 -7.23
C LEU A 142 15.81 9.26 -5.93
N LEU A 143 14.75 8.70 -5.36
CA LEU A 143 14.21 9.05 -4.05
C LEU A 143 15.27 8.83 -2.96
N VAL A 144 15.87 7.64 -2.92
CA VAL A 144 16.95 7.31 -1.98
C VAL A 144 18.14 8.24 -2.17
N LYS A 145 18.54 8.51 -3.42
CA LYS A 145 19.66 9.42 -3.72
C LYS A 145 19.38 10.85 -3.26
N ARG A 146 18.19 11.39 -3.51
CA ARG A 146 17.79 12.74 -3.07
C ARG A 146 17.76 12.86 -1.54
N GLU A 147 17.24 11.86 -0.85
CA GLU A 147 17.18 11.90 0.62
C GLU A 147 18.55 11.80 1.28
N ARG A 148 19.51 11.13 0.63
CA ARG A 148 20.92 11.11 1.04
C ARG A 148 21.66 12.41 0.71
N ALA A 149 21.41 13.03 -0.44
CA ALA A 149 22.12 14.23 -0.89
C ALA A 149 21.72 15.50 -0.11
N GLY A 150 20.48 15.58 0.38
CA GLY A 150 19.94 16.81 0.97
C GLY A 150 20.38 17.12 2.41
N ARG A 151 21.09 16.22 3.12
CA ARG A 151 21.54 16.44 4.51
C ARG A 151 22.81 15.66 4.83
N PRO A 152 23.66 16.15 5.76
CA PRO A 152 24.77 15.36 6.28
C PRO A 152 24.23 14.03 6.84
N PRO A 153 25.00 12.93 6.71
CA PRO A 153 24.60 11.66 7.28
C PRO A 153 24.24 11.87 8.74
N ARG A 154 23.06 11.38 9.16
CA ARG A 154 22.78 11.30 10.60
C ARG A 154 23.93 10.53 11.23
N PRO A 155 24.48 10.99 12.38
CA PRO A 155 25.41 10.18 13.13
C PRO A 155 24.77 8.82 13.32
N ILE A 156 25.32 7.80 12.65
CA ILE A 156 24.86 6.44 12.85
C ILE A 156 25.29 6.15 14.27
N ASP A 157 24.32 5.88 15.15
CA ASP A 157 24.64 5.40 16.47
C ASP A 157 25.40 4.09 16.30
N HIS A 158 26.73 4.15 16.45
CA HIS A 158 27.62 3.02 16.27
C HIS A 158 27.50 2.00 17.42
N THR A 159 26.64 2.26 18.42
CA THR A 159 26.31 1.24 19.41
C THR A 159 25.70 0.03 18.68
N PRO A 160 26.35 -1.15 18.76
CA PRO A 160 25.84 -2.33 18.08
C PRO A 160 24.47 -2.67 18.66
N ARG A 161 23.41 -2.53 17.84
CA ARG A 161 22.08 -2.94 18.28
C ARG A 161 22.05 -4.48 18.41
N PRO A 162 21.55 -5.03 19.52
CA PRO A 162 21.59 -6.47 19.75
C PRO A 162 20.80 -7.21 18.68
N MET A 163 21.28 -8.40 18.27
CA MET A 163 20.60 -9.26 17.28
C MET A 163 19.12 -9.51 17.63
N ARG A 164 18.82 -9.66 18.93
CA ARG A 164 17.46 -9.80 19.43
C ARG A 164 16.55 -8.63 19.03
N ALA A 165 17.06 -7.40 19.03
CA ALA A 165 16.27 -6.24 18.62
C ALA A 165 15.95 -6.28 17.12
N TRP A 166 16.91 -6.70 16.28
CA TRP A 166 16.65 -6.93 14.85
C TRP A 166 15.57 -7.98 14.63
N MET A 167 15.71 -9.14 15.28
CA MET A 167 14.74 -10.23 15.16
C MET A 167 13.33 -9.79 15.58
N VAL A 168 13.21 -9.03 16.68
CA VAL A 168 11.92 -8.50 17.13
C VAL A 168 11.30 -7.58 16.09
N HIS A 169 12.03 -6.59 15.57
CA HIS A 169 11.43 -5.60 14.65
C HIS A 169 11.17 -6.16 13.25
N ILE A 170 12.00 -7.10 12.77
CA ILE A 170 11.70 -7.88 11.57
C ILE A 170 10.43 -8.71 11.82
N GLY A 171 10.32 -9.37 12.98
CA GLY A 171 9.13 -10.09 13.38
C GLY A 171 7.88 -9.21 13.42
N LEU A 172 7.98 -7.97 13.93
CA LEU A 172 6.87 -7.00 13.93
C LEU A 172 6.44 -6.62 12.51
N VAL A 173 7.38 -6.41 11.59
CA VAL A 173 7.07 -6.12 10.18
C VAL A 173 6.33 -7.31 9.55
N LEU A 174 6.85 -8.53 9.71
CA LEU A 174 6.25 -9.73 9.13
C LEU A 174 4.87 -10.03 9.72
N ALA A 175 4.74 -9.94 11.05
CA ALA A 175 3.46 -10.12 11.73
C ALA A 175 2.46 -9.01 11.35
N GLY A 176 2.94 -7.78 11.22
CA GLY A 176 2.14 -6.65 10.77
C GLY A 176 1.59 -6.86 9.37
N LEU A 177 2.43 -7.27 8.42
CA LEU A 177 2.00 -7.60 7.05
C LEU A 177 0.99 -8.75 7.05
N ALA A 178 1.28 -9.84 7.75
CA ALA A 178 0.36 -10.99 7.83
C ALA A 178 -1.01 -10.59 8.39
N ALA A 179 -1.03 -9.79 9.47
CA ALA A 179 -2.26 -9.29 10.06
C ALA A 179 -3.03 -8.34 9.13
N LEU A 180 -2.34 -7.49 8.38
CA LEU A 180 -2.96 -6.61 7.38
C LEU A 180 -3.62 -7.41 6.25
N VAL A 181 -2.90 -8.37 5.67
CA VAL A 181 -3.42 -9.23 4.59
C VAL A 181 -4.62 -10.04 5.08
N GLN A 182 -4.48 -10.69 6.23
CA GLN A 182 -5.54 -11.53 6.77
C GLN A 182 -6.75 -10.71 7.21
N GLY A 183 -6.52 -9.55 7.83
CA GLY A 183 -7.56 -8.65 8.26
C GLY A 183 -8.36 -8.05 7.10
N GLY A 184 -7.67 -7.69 6.01
CA GLY A 184 -8.29 -7.28 4.75
C GLY A 184 -9.18 -8.37 4.17
N SER A 185 -8.69 -9.61 4.07
CA SER A 185 -9.47 -10.76 3.60
C SER A 185 -10.73 -10.98 4.44
N TRP A 186 -10.62 -11.07 5.76
CA TRP A 186 -11.79 -11.28 6.62
C TRP A 186 -12.83 -10.16 6.50
N LEU A 187 -12.38 -8.91 6.39
CA LEU A 187 -13.28 -7.78 6.24
C LEU A 187 -14.01 -7.83 4.89
N VAL A 188 -13.29 -8.13 3.80
CA VAL A 188 -13.88 -8.27 2.46
C VAL A 188 -14.87 -9.43 2.43
N ASP A 189 -14.48 -10.61 2.90
CA ASP A 189 -15.33 -11.82 2.87
C ASP A 189 -16.63 -11.59 3.65
N GLY A 190 -16.53 -11.01 4.85
CA GLY A 190 -17.69 -10.66 5.66
C GLY A 190 -18.58 -9.60 4.99
N ALA A 191 -17.98 -8.57 4.39
CA ALA A 191 -18.72 -7.52 3.69
C ALA A 191 -19.43 -8.04 2.43
N VAL A 192 -18.79 -8.93 1.67
CA VAL A 192 -19.35 -9.58 0.47
C VAL A 192 -20.55 -10.43 0.84
N GLU A 193 -20.47 -11.24 1.91
CA GLU A 193 -21.60 -12.07 2.35
C GLU A 193 -22.79 -11.21 2.81
N VAL A 194 -22.54 -10.12 3.55
CA VAL A 194 -23.58 -9.17 3.97
C VAL A 194 -24.22 -8.47 2.77
N ALA A 195 -23.41 -8.04 1.79
CA ALA A 195 -23.91 -7.37 0.59
C ALA A 195 -24.75 -8.31 -0.29
N ASN A 196 -24.32 -9.56 -0.47
CA ASN A 196 -25.09 -10.59 -1.17
C ASN A 196 -26.42 -10.87 -0.46
N ALA A 197 -26.43 -10.97 0.87
CA ALA A 197 -27.65 -11.16 1.65
C ALA A 197 -28.61 -9.96 1.55
N ALA A 198 -28.08 -8.75 1.31
CA ALA A 198 -28.84 -7.53 1.06
C ALA A 198 -29.30 -7.38 -0.40
N GLY A 199 -29.01 -8.35 -1.29
CA GLY A 199 -29.40 -8.32 -2.70
C GLY A 199 -28.56 -7.39 -3.57
N VAL A 200 -27.37 -6.98 -3.12
CA VAL A 200 -26.45 -6.17 -3.93
C VAL A 200 -25.86 -7.05 -5.05
N SER A 201 -25.79 -6.52 -6.27
CA SER A 201 -25.26 -7.28 -7.41
C SER A 201 -23.76 -7.54 -7.27
N SER A 202 -23.32 -8.70 -7.77
CA SER A 202 -21.90 -9.10 -7.77
C SER A 202 -21.00 -8.09 -8.48
N THR A 203 -21.49 -7.43 -9.53
CA THR A 203 -20.78 -6.35 -10.23
C THR A 203 -20.53 -5.16 -9.33
N VAL A 204 -21.52 -4.73 -8.55
CA VAL A 204 -21.36 -3.61 -7.61
C VAL A 204 -20.42 -4.00 -6.47
N ILE A 205 -20.53 -5.22 -5.94
CA ILE A 205 -19.62 -5.75 -4.92
C ILE A 205 -18.17 -5.77 -5.43
N ALA A 206 -17.94 -6.26 -6.64
CA ALA A 206 -16.61 -6.32 -7.24
C ALA A 206 -16.03 -4.91 -7.50
N ALA A 207 -16.84 -4.00 -8.03
CA ALA A 207 -16.42 -2.63 -8.35
C ALA A 207 -16.19 -1.74 -7.11
N THR A 208 -16.73 -2.12 -5.94
CA THR A 208 -16.68 -1.30 -4.72
C THR A 208 -16.00 -2.04 -3.58
N ILE A 209 -16.66 -3.03 -2.97
CA ILE A 209 -16.20 -3.71 -1.76
C ILE A 209 -14.86 -4.40 -1.97
N VAL A 210 -14.68 -5.12 -3.08
CA VAL A 210 -13.43 -5.84 -3.36
C VAL A 210 -12.30 -4.86 -3.71
N ALA A 211 -12.58 -3.89 -4.58
CA ALA A 211 -11.58 -2.90 -5.01
C ALA A 211 -11.11 -1.99 -3.86
N ILE A 212 -12.01 -1.58 -2.97
CA ILE A 212 -11.66 -0.83 -1.75
C ILE A 212 -11.01 -1.78 -0.73
N GLY A 213 -11.46 -3.02 -0.70
CA GLY A 213 -11.04 -4.07 0.21
C GLY A 213 -9.55 -4.38 0.16
N THR A 214 -9.01 -4.49 -1.05
CA THR A 214 -7.56 -4.73 -1.23
C THR A 214 -6.71 -3.57 -0.74
N SER A 215 -7.24 -2.34 -0.74
CA SER A 215 -6.56 -1.13 -0.25
C SER A 215 -6.84 -0.78 1.22
N LEU A 216 -7.50 -1.67 1.97
CA LEU A 216 -7.69 -1.52 3.41
C LEU A 216 -6.37 -1.51 4.21
N PRO A 217 -5.34 -2.30 3.86
CA PRO A 217 -4.03 -2.19 4.47
C PRO A 217 -3.41 -0.79 4.37
N GLU A 218 -3.49 -0.16 3.19
CA GLU A 218 -3.04 1.19 2.90
C GLU A 218 -3.80 2.21 3.75
N LEU A 219 -5.13 2.09 3.82
CA LEU A 219 -5.96 2.96 4.65
C LEU A 219 -5.56 2.85 6.12
N ALA A 220 -5.45 1.63 6.65
CA ALA A 220 -5.13 1.38 8.06
C ALA A 220 -3.74 1.94 8.42
N THR A 221 -2.72 1.66 7.61
CA THR A 221 -1.36 2.16 7.80
C THR A 221 -1.28 3.68 7.68
N SER A 222 -1.98 4.28 6.72
CA SER A 222 -2.02 5.74 6.53
C SER A 222 -2.70 6.45 7.70
N VAL A 223 -3.82 5.92 8.21
CA VAL A 223 -4.51 6.48 9.37
C VAL A 223 -3.65 6.38 10.64
N VAL A 224 -3.01 5.22 10.88
CA VAL A 224 -2.10 5.04 12.02
C VAL A 224 -0.90 5.98 11.92
N ALA A 225 -0.33 6.16 10.73
CA ALA A 225 0.76 7.10 10.50
C ALA A 225 0.32 8.56 10.72
N ALA A 226 -0.86 8.95 10.25
CA ALA A 226 -1.40 10.31 10.37
C ALA A 226 -1.73 10.72 11.81
N ARG A 227 -1.92 9.75 12.73
CA ARG A 227 -2.16 10.01 14.15
C ARG A 227 -0.89 10.24 14.97
N ARG A 228 0.29 10.02 14.40
CA ARG A 228 1.60 10.27 15.03
C ARG A 228 2.11 11.68 14.73
#